data_AF-A0A0T8V9Q7-F1
#
_entry.id   AF-A0A0T8V9Q7-F1
#
_cell.length_a   1.000
_cell.length_b   1.000
_cell.length_c   1.000
_cell.angle_alpha   90.00
_cell.angle_beta   90.00
_cell.angle_gamma   90.00
#
_symmetry.space_group_name_H-M   'P 1'
#
loop_
_entity.id
_entity.type
_entity.pdbx_description
1 polymer ?
#
loop_
_entity_poly.entity_id
_entity_poly.type
_entity_poly.pdbx_seq_one_letter_code
_entity_poly.pdbx_strand_id
1 'polypeptide(L)' 'MKHDFNHKAETFDSPKNIFLANLVCQAAEKQIDLLSDKEILDFGGGTGLLALPLAKQAKSVTLVDISEKMLE' A
#
# COMPACT_ATOMS: atom_id res chain seq x y z
N MET A 1 11.74 -0.54 21.40
CA MET A 1 10.39 -1.12 21.56
C MET A 1 10.13 -1.96 20.32
N LYS A 2 9.87 -3.26 20.47
CA LYS A 2 9.64 -4.13 19.30
C LYS A 2 8.23 -3.82 18.78
N HIS A 3 8.12 -3.28 17.58
CA HIS A 3 6.82 -3.09 16.95
C HIS A 3 6.39 -4.45 16.40
N ASP A 4 5.36 -5.02 17.01
CA ASP A 4 4.73 -6.24 16.50
C ASP A 4 3.79 -5.84 15.36
N PHE A 5 4.35 -5.74 14.16
CA PHE A 5 3.57 -5.46 12.95
C PHE A 5 2.61 -6.59 12.61
N ASN A 6 2.90 -7.83 13.06
CA ASN A 6 1.98 -8.93 12.86
C ASN A 6 0.67 -8.71 13.61
N HIS A 7 0.76 -8.31 14.89
CA HIS A 7 -0.43 -7.94 15.66
C HIS A 7 -1.10 -6.66 15.14
N LYS A 8 -0.30 -5.67 14.71
CA LYS A 8 -0.84 -4.39 14.24
C LYS A 8 -1.70 -4.54 12.98
N ALA A 9 -1.37 -5.50 12.10
CA ALA A 9 -2.10 -5.75 10.85
C ALA A 9 -3.61 -5.91 11.07
N GLU A 10 -4.01 -6.58 12.16
CA GLU A 10 -5.42 -6.85 12.50
C GLU A 10 -6.29 -5.59 12.62
N THR A 11 -5.69 -4.45 12.95
CA THR A 11 -6.40 -3.18 13.17
C THR A 11 -5.83 -2.02 12.36
N PHE A 12 -4.85 -2.30 11.48
CA PHE A 12 -4.14 -1.26 10.73
C PHE A 12 -5.08 -0.52 9.78
N ASP A 13 -5.98 -1.24 9.13
CA ASP A 13 -6.95 -0.73 8.15
C ASP A 13 -8.16 -0.07 8.82
N SER A 14 -7.89 0.78 9.81
CA SER A 14 -8.89 1.64 10.41
C SER A 14 -9.45 2.65 9.39
N PRO A 15 -10.69 3.15 9.56
CA PRO A 15 -11.25 4.17 8.67
C PRO A 15 -10.37 5.41 8.49
N LYS A 16 -9.63 5.79 9.54
CA LYS A 16 -8.67 6.89 9.50
C LYS A 16 -7.50 6.58 8.57
N ASN A 17 -6.91 5.40 8.66
CA ASN A 17 -5.74 5.03 7.85
C ASN A 17 -6.12 4.83 6.39
N ILE A 18 -7.29 4.24 6.12
CA ILE A 18 -7.85 4.15 4.75
C ILE A 18 -8.06 5.56 4.17
N PHE A 19 -8.65 6.48 4.95
CA PHE A 19 -8.83 7.86 4.51
C PHE A 19 -7.51 8.54 4.16
N LEU A 20 -6.49 8.40 5.01
CA LEU A 20 -5.17 8.97 4.76
C LEU A 20 -4.49 8.34 3.53
N ALA A 21 -4.58 7.02 3.36
CA ALA A 21 -4.04 6.33 2.20
C ALA A 21 -4.67 6.82 0.89
N ASN A 22 -5.99 7.03 0.88
CA ASN A 22 -6.69 7.58 -0.27
C ASN A 22 -6.19 9.00 -0.63
N LEU A 23 -5.90 9.85 0.36
CA LEU A 23 -5.32 11.17 0.10
C LEU A 23 -3.92 11.07 -0.52
N VAL A 24 -3.11 10.11 -0.05
CA VAL A 24 -1.78 9.85 -0.61
C VAL A 24 -1.89 9.36 -2.05
N CYS A 25 -2.75 8.39 -2.34
CA CYS A 25 -2.99 7.89 -3.70
C CYS A 25 -3.42 9.02 -4.65
N GLN A 26 -4.38 9.86 -4.23
CA GLN A 26 -4.82 11.00 -5.04
C GLN A 26 -3.71 12.03 -5.30
N ALA A 27 -2.80 12.23 -4.34
CA ALA A 27 -1.66 13.11 -4.52
C ALA A 27 -0.62 12.49 -5.46
N ALA A 28 -0.38 11.17 -5.36
CA ALA A 28 0.53 10.44 -6.22
C ALA A 28 0.04 10.39 -7.67
N GLU A 29 -1.25 10.10 -7.90
CA GLU A 29 -1.88 10.08 -9.23
C GLU A 29 -1.78 11.40 -9.98
N LYS A 30 -1.66 12.53 -9.26
CA LYS A 30 -1.45 13.85 -9.88
C LYS A 30 -0.02 14.11 -10.33
N GLN A 31 0.95 13.36 -9.80
CA GLN A 31 2.37 13.56 -10.08
C GLN A 31 2.95 12.47 -10.99
N ILE A 32 2.29 11.32 -11.07
CA ILE A 32 2.73 10.21 -11.90
C ILE A 32 1.87 10.20 -13.15
N ASP A 33 2.52 10.25 -14.32
CA ASP A 33 1.88 10.06 -15.63
C ASP A 33 1.24 8.66 -15.74
N LEU A 34 0.75 8.29 -16.92
CA LEU A 34 0.13 6.98 -17.17
C LEU A 34 0.87 5.83 -16.48
N LEU A 35 0.16 5.16 -15.56
CA LEU A 35 0.68 4.04 -14.79
C LEU A 35 0.62 2.71 -15.57
N SER A 36 -0.16 2.65 -16.66
CA SER A 36 -0.54 1.39 -17.30
C SER A 36 0.60 0.56 -17.90
N ASP A 37 1.76 1.17 -18.16
CA ASP A 37 2.99 0.49 -18.62
C ASP A 37 4.04 0.33 -17.50
N LYS A 38 3.74 0.82 -16.28
CA LYS A 38 4.68 0.86 -15.15
C LYS A 38 4.55 -0.37 -14.25
N GLU A 39 5.71 -0.85 -13.80
CA GLU A 39 5.85 -1.89 -12.78
C GLU A 39 6.27 -1.20 -11.48
N ILE A 40 5.48 -1.36 -10.42
CA ILE A 40 5.66 -0.64 -9.15
C ILE A 40 6.16 -1.61 -8.08
N LEU A 41 7.12 -1.16 -7.26
CA LEU A 41 7.55 -1.84 -6.05
C LEU A 41 7.10 -1.02 -4.83
N ASP A 42 6.27 -1.61 -3.98
CA ASP A 42 5.89 -1.04 -2.68
C ASP A 42 6.67 -1.76 -1.57
N PHE A 43 7.71 -1.10 -1.05
CA PHE A 43 8.63 -1.66 -0.06
C PHE A 43 8.20 -1.30 1.36
N GLY A 44 7.87 -2.32 2.17
CA GLY A 44 7.19 -2.12 3.45
C GLY A 44 5.72 -1.75 3.25
N GLY A 45 5.08 -2.36 2.24
CA GLY A 45 3.74 -1.97 1.79
C GLY A 45 2.62 -2.28 2.79
N GLY A 46 2.92 -2.99 3.88
CA GLY A 46 1.93 -3.33 4.91
C GLY A 46 0.76 -4.11 4.30
N THR A 47 -0.45 -3.80 4.78
CA THR A 47 -1.73 -4.31 4.28
C THR A 47 -2.09 -3.87 2.85
N GLY A 48 -1.22 -3.10 2.18
CA GLY A 48 -1.38 -2.75 0.78
C GLY A 48 -2.34 -1.60 0.49
N LEU A 49 -2.63 -0.75 1.49
CA LEU A 49 -3.50 0.42 1.33
C LEU A 49 -3.10 1.36 0.17
N LEU A 50 -1.82 1.39 -0.23
CA LEU A 50 -1.34 2.15 -1.40
C LEU A 50 -1.15 1.26 -2.64
N ALA A 51 -0.46 0.12 -2.50
CA ALA A 51 -0.20 -0.80 -3.60
C ALA A 51 -1.47 -1.32 -4.30
N LEU A 52 -2.50 -1.72 -3.55
CA LEU A 52 -3.69 -2.37 -4.11
C LEU A 52 -4.53 -1.41 -4.97
N PRO A 53 -4.76 -0.14 -4.58
CA PRO A 53 -5.34 0.85 -5.48
C PRO A 53 -4.51 1.09 -6.75
N LEU A 54 -3.19 1.23 -6.62
CA LEU A 54 -2.28 1.47 -7.74
C LEU A 54 -2.28 0.29 -8.72
N ALA A 55 -2.43 -0.94 -8.22
CA ALA A 55 -2.48 -2.15 -9.03
C ALA A 55 -3.66 -2.20 -10.01
N LYS A 56 -4.71 -1.40 -9.79
CA LYS A 56 -5.84 -1.28 -10.73
C LYS A 56 -5.47 -0.51 -12.01
N GLN A 57 -4.41 0.29 -11.96
CA GLN A 57 -4.01 1.21 -13.02
C GLN A 57 -2.61 0.89 -13.56
N ALA A 58 -1.75 0.24 -12.77
CA ALA A 58 -0.41 -0.16 -13.14
C ALA A 58 -0.36 -1.45 -13.97
N LYS A 59 0.74 -1.69 -14.68
CA LYS A 59 0.99 -2.98 -15.36
C LYS A 59 1.12 -4.11 -14.35
N SER A 60 1.88 -3.86 -13.28
CA SER A 60 2.04 -4.77 -12.15
C SER A 60 2.46 -3.99 -10.91
N VAL A 61 2.14 -4.56 -9.74
CA VAL A 61 2.63 -4.07 -8.45
C VAL A 61 3.20 -5.27 -7.70
N THR A 62 4.42 -5.12 -7.22
CA THR A 62 5.03 -6.04 -6.26
C THR A 62 5.00 -5.36 -4.91
N LEU A 63 4.20 -5.88 -3.99
CA LEU A 63 4.21 -5.45 -2.60
C LEU A 63 5.11 -6.40 -1.80
N VAL A 64 6.02 -5.84 -1.01
CA VAL A 64 6.89 -6.62 -0.12
C VAL A 64 6.81 -6.08 1.30
N ASP A 65 6.70 -6.99 2.26
CA ASP A 65 6.78 -6.69 3.68
C ASP A 65 7.49 -7.84 4.40
N ILE A 66 8.15 -7.53 5.52
CA ILE A 66 8.82 -8.54 6.35
C ILE A 66 7.86 -9.20 7.34
N SER A 67 6.71 -8.57 7.59
CA SER A 67 5.69 -9.04 8.52
C SER A 67 4.69 -9.91 7.77
N GLU A 68 4.64 -11.21 8.08
CA GLU A 68 3.73 -12.15 7.40
C GLU A 68 2.26 -11.69 7.44
N LYS A 69 1.76 -11.23 8.59
CA LYS A 69 0.36 -10.75 8.69
C LYS A 69 0.07 -9.46 7.95
N MET A 70 1.09 -8.71 7.53
CA MET A 70 0.87 -7.56 6.65
C MET A 70 0.54 -8.01 5.22
N LEU A 71 0.96 -9.21 4.83
CA LEU A 71 0.77 -9.76 3.49
C LEU A 71 -0.43 -10.71 3.35
N GLU A 72 -1.11 -11.02 4.46
CA GLU A 72 -2.31 -11.88 4.52
C GLU A 72 -3.59 -11.08 4.29
#